data_AF-A0ABD0P5F7-F1
#
_entry.id   AF-A0ABD0P5F7-F1
#
_cell.length_a   1.000
_cell.length_b   1.000
_cell.length_c   1.000
_cell.angle_alpha   90.00
_cell.angle_beta   90.00
_cell.angle_gamma   90.00
#
_symmetry.space_group_name_H-M   'P 1'
#
loop_
_entity.id
_entity.type
_entity.pdbx_description
1 polymer ?
#
loop_
_entity_poly.entity_id
_entity_poly.type
_entity_poly.pdbx_seq_one_letter_code
_entity_poly.pdbx_strand_id
1 'polypeptide(L)' 'ELKEGAVDVEMNSSTSPYLTHKLTYTPEDFQRLINLTSYNIQNNKDVILNALNKTLKRNRKKAD' A
#
# COMPACT_ATOMS: atom_id res chain seq x y z
N GLU A 1 13.84 -2.00 -11.56
CA GLU A 1 12.74 -2.83 -11.02
C GLU A 1 13.10 -3.54 -9.71
N LEU A 2 13.93 -4.62 -9.68
CA LEU A 2 14.25 -5.35 -8.42
C LEU A 2 14.86 -4.50 -7.28
N LYS A 3 15.69 -3.50 -7.60
CA LYS A 3 16.29 -2.61 -6.58
C LYS A 3 15.29 -1.64 -5.94
N GLU A 4 14.22 -1.27 -6.66
CA GLU A 4 13.20 -0.33 -6.15
C GLU A 4 12.18 -1.03 -5.24
N GLY A 5 12.00 -2.35 -5.39
CA GLY A 5 11.12 -3.16 -4.54
C GLY A 5 11.73 -3.58 -3.20
N ALA A 6 13.04 -3.40 -3.01
CA ALA A 6 13.74 -3.71 -1.76
C ALA A 6 13.58 -2.59 -0.73
N VAL A 7 12.35 -2.33 -0.30
CA VAL A 7 12.01 -1.30 0.69
C VAL A 7 11.93 -1.97 2.07
N ASP A 8 12.89 -1.65 2.95
CA ASP A 8 12.91 -2.15 4.32
C ASP A 8 11.87 -1.44 5.19
N VAL A 9 10.68 -2.02 5.28
CA VAL A 9 9.55 -1.56 6.10
C VAL A 9 9.38 -2.36 7.40
N GLU A 10 10.36 -3.21 7.74
CA GLU A 10 10.22 -4.08 8.91
C GLU A 10 10.41 -3.28 10.23
N MET A 11 9.44 -3.38 11.14
CA MET A 11 9.47 -2.64 12.40
C MET A 11 10.56 -3.12 13.38
N ASN A 12 11.10 -4.33 13.18
CA ASN A 12 12.21 -4.89 13.94
C ASN A 12 13.58 -4.57 13.31
N SER A 13 13.62 -3.94 12.13
CA SER A 13 14.86 -3.50 11.49
C SER A 13 15.41 -2.28 12.23
N SER A 14 16.64 -2.38 12.71
CA SER A 14 17.35 -1.24 13.31
C SER A 14 17.78 -0.20 12.28
N THR A 15 17.77 -0.55 11.00
CA THR A 15 18.23 0.29 9.89
C THR A 15 17.10 0.88 9.07
N SER A 16 15.85 0.45 9.28
CA SER A 16 14.72 0.96 8.50
C SER A 16 14.59 2.48 8.67
N PRO A 17 14.47 3.24 7.56
CA PRO A 17 14.21 4.67 7.64
C PRO A 17 12.76 4.96 8.06
N TYR A 18 11.86 3.96 8.07
CA TYR A 18 10.41 4.12 8.27
C TYR A 18 9.93 3.77 9.69
N LEU A 19 10.84 3.62 10.66
CA LEU A 19 10.45 3.41 12.06
C LEU A 19 9.60 4.57 12.57
N THR A 20 8.61 4.30 13.44
CA THR A 20 7.64 5.30 13.91
C THR A 20 8.26 6.58 14.49
N HIS A 21 9.45 6.49 15.09
CA HIS A 21 10.15 7.63 15.68
C HIS A 21 11.03 8.41 14.68
N LYS A 22 11.13 7.97 13.42
CA LYS A 22 11.87 8.64 12.33
C LYS A 22 10.94 9.64 11.66
N LEU A 23 11.11 10.93 11.99
CA LEU A 23 10.24 12.01 11.50
C LEU A 23 10.80 12.75 10.28
N THR A 24 11.97 12.35 9.78
CA THR A 24 12.64 12.98 8.62
C THR A 24 13.08 11.91 7.64
N TYR A 25 12.73 12.06 6.37
CA TYR A 25 13.15 11.17 5.29
C TYR A 25 14.06 11.90 4.32
N THR A 26 14.98 11.16 3.70
CA THR A 26 15.58 11.62 2.46
C THR A 26 14.51 11.70 1.37
N PRO A 27 14.67 12.55 0.33
CA PRO A 27 13.75 12.58 -0.79
C PRO A 27 13.57 11.19 -1.44
N GLU A 28 14.63 10.38 -1.45
CA GLU A 28 14.61 9.02 -1.99
C GLU A 28 13.75 8.07 -1.14
N ASP A 29 13.97 8.03 0.17
CA ASP A 29 13.17 7.17 1.07
C ASP A 29 11.69 7.56 1.05
N PHE A 30 11.40 8.87 1.01
CA PHE A 30 10.03 9.35 0.86
C PHE A 30 9.41 8.84 -0.44
N GLN A 31 10.11 9.00 -1.58
CA GLN A 31 9.60 8.56 -2.88
C GLN A 31 9.41 7.04 -2.95
N ARG A 32 10.31 6.26 -2.33
CA ARG A 32 10.19 4.80 -2.25
C ARG A 32 8.92 4.37 -1.52
N LEU A 33 8.59 4.99 -0.38
CA LEU A 33 7.36 4.68 0.35
C LEU A 33 6.10 5.04 -0.46
N ILE A 34 6.12 6.17 -1.18
CA ILE A 34 5.04 6.57 -2.09
C ILE A 34 4.88 5.56 -3.23
N ASN A 35 5.98 5.17 -3.87
CA ASN A 35 5.97 4.21 -4.98
C ASN A 35 5.45 2.84 -4.53
N LEU A 36 5.93 2.34 -3.39
CA LEU A 36 5.48 1.08 -2.81
C LEU A 36 3.97 1.11 -2.54
N THR A 37 3.46 2.19 -1.95
CA THR A 37 2.03 2.34 -1.65
C THR A 37 1.21 2.41 -2.93
N SER A 38 1.66 3.19 -3.93
CA SER A 38 0.99 3.32 -5.22
C SER A 38 0.94 1.99 -5.97
N TYR A 39 2.06 1.27 -6.03
CA TYR A 39 2.15 -0.06 -6.63
C TYR A 39 1.20 -1.04 -5.95
N ASN A 40 1.19 -1.10 -4.61
CA ASN A 40 0.33 -2.03 -3.86
C ASN A 40 -1.15 -1.80 -4.16
N ILE A 41 -1.59 -0.56 -4.31
CA ILE A 41 -2.98 -0.21 -4.69
C ILE A 41 -3.26 -0.62 -6.14
N GLN A 42 -2.39 -0.22 -7.07
CA GLN A 42 -2.59 -0.48 -8.50
C GLN A 42 -2.58 -1.98 -8.81
N ASN A 43 -1.64 -2.73 -8.22
CA ASN A 43 -1.50 -4.17 -8.41
C ASN A 43 -2.68 -4.97 -7.81
N ASN A 44 -3.41 -4.41 -6.84
CA ASN A 44 -4.59 -5.04 -6.24
C ASN A 44 -5.92 -4.46 -6.76
N LYS A 45 -5.91 -3.68 -7.86
CA LYS A 45 -7.10 -3.01 -8.41
C LYS A 45 -8.28 -3.96 -8.62
N ASP A 46 -8.05 -5.14 -9.18
CA ASP A 46 -9.13 -6.09 -9.47
C ASP A 46 -9.77 -6.66 -8.19
N VAL A 47 -8.98 -6.87 -7.14
CA VAL A 47 -9.47 -7.31 -5.83
C VAL A 47 -10.35 -6.23 -5.21
N ILE A 48 -9.92 -4.96 -5.28
CA ILE A 48 -10.68 -3.80 -4.80
C ILE A 48 -12.00 -3.68 -5.57
N LEU A 49 -11.97 -3.73 -6.90
CA LEU A 49 -13.17 -3.66 -7.74
C LEU A 49 -14.14 -4.82 -7.47
N ASN A 50 -13.63 -6.03 -7.27
CA ASN A 50 -14.45 -7.18 -6.92
C ASN A 50 -15.16 -7.00 -5.57
N ALA A 51 -14.46 -6.50 -4.54
CA ALA A 51 -15.04 -6.21 -3.24
C ALA A 51 -16.16 -5.15 -3.31
N LEU A 52 -15.95 -4.08 -4.09
CA LEU A 52 -16.96 -3.05 -4.34
C LEU A 52 -18.18 -3.62 -5.07
N ASN A 53 -17.96 -4.39 -6.14
CA ASN A 53 -19.04 -5.01 -6.91
C ASN A 53 -19.87 -5.98 -6.06
N LYS A 54 -19.23 -6.78 -5.21
CA LYS A 54 -19.93 -7.67 -4.26
C LYS A 54 -20.80 -6.88 -3.28
N THR A 55 -20.28 -5.76 -2.77
CA THR A 55 -21.03 -4.88 -1.86
C THR A 55 -22.24 -4.26 -2.53
N LEU A 56 -22.10 -3.76 -3.77
CA LEU A 56 -23.22 -3.21 -4.54
C LEU A 56 -24.30 -4.26 -4.83
N LYS A 57 -23.90 -5.47 -5.23
CA LYS A 57 -24.84 -6.59 -5.46
C LYS A 57 -25.62 -6.95 -4.19
N ARG A 58 -24.95 -6.97 -3.03
CA ARG A 58 -25.61 -7.22 -1.73
C ARG A 58 -26.61 -6.13 -1.38
N ASN A 59 -26.29 -4.87 -1.64
CA ASN A 59 -27.18 -3.74 -1.32
C ASN A 59 -28.44 -3.74 -2.19
N ARG A 60 -28.33 -4.11 -3.48
CA ARG A 60 -29.50 -4.27 -4.37
C ARG A 60 -30.46 -5.34 -3.85
N LYS A 61 -29.94 -6.53 -3.52
CA LYS A 61 -30.73 -7.63 -2.92
C LYS A 61 -31.42 -7.30 -1.59
N LYS A 62 -30.99 -6.26 -0.88
CA LYS A 62 -31.61 -5.82 0.38
C LYS A 62 -32.71 -4.78 0.18
N ALA A 63 -32.72 -4.12 -0.98
CA ALA A 63 -33.68 -3.09 -1.33
C ALA A 63 -34.92 -3.66 -2.06
N ASP A 64 -34.79 -4.88 -2.59
CA ASP A 64 -35.88 -5.72 -3.12
C ASP A 64 -36.53 -6.52 -1.98
#